data_AF-A0A417Y2R7-F1
#
_entry.id   AF-A0A417Y2R7-F1
#
_cell.length_a   1.000
_cell.length_b   1.000
_cell.length_c   1.000
_cell.angle_alpha   90.00
_cell.angle_beta   90.00
_cell.angle_gamma   90.00
#
_symmetry.space_group_name_H-M   'P 1'
#
loop_
_entity.id
_entity.type
_entity.pdbx_description
1 polymer ?
#
loop_
_entity_poly.entity_id
_entity_poly.type
_entity_poly.pdbx_seq_one_letter_code
_entity_poly.pdbx_strand_id
1 'polypeptide(L)'
;MDEREIEQVLRTGLERHAAEADVTAPVAARVRTEVGRRRRTRWGSVAAAAAVVLVAGGVAVATQGGPRDSKEPPVVTDPTADDAPPVDGDRRTEYWQGIAVDIPADWGYGGAPAESGSEVVACFPEAYVGPDGSHLSRPGERGWVGRPITMTDVCARYPWIENSPQEEPTQPYVWLGAAVEPGVVEYANGYVQETVEVDGVPVTVASDDAGLREEILGSARPSEDTLCEPSLRWFPRAGTSVIDVEDPSPEPYAWVCAYRRTDDGRFGLSYAAQVDPSAAEAAIEAQQAAPDQRVDCDYEPVEFVVLKDGVSGSTDRVTVYETGCADGTVHLGGGVSKQMVAAGVDPWARSGIRAALSYFIGPQG
;
A
#
# COMPACT_ATOMS: atom_id res chain seq x y z
N MET A 1 23.61 -19.90 -20.18
CA MET A 1 23.23 -18.79 -21.06
C MET A 1 24.28 -17.72 -20.86
N ASP A 2 25.03 -17.37 -21.91
CA ASP A 2 26.09 -16.35 -21.87
C ASP A 2 25.45 -14.95 -21.81
N GLU A 3 26.11 -13.96 -21.19
CA GLU A 3 25.68 -12.56 -21.12
C GLU A 3 25.40 -11.98 -22.52
N ARG A 4 26.17 -12.42 -23.52
CA ARG A 4 25.95 -12.09 -24.93
C ARG A 4 24.64 -12.62 -25.50
N GLU A 5 24.19 -13.77 -25.02
CA GLU A 5 22.95 -14.43 -25.45
C GLU A 5 21.73 -13.68 -24.90
N ILE A 6 21.81 -13.24 -23.64
CA ILE A 6 20.79 -12.38 -23.01
C ILE A 6 20.69 -11.03 -23.72
N GLU A 7 21.84 -10.39 -23.99
CA GLU A 7 21.89 -9.12 -24.73
C GLU A 7 21.28 -9.26 -26.14
N GLN A 8 21.55 -10.37 -26.83
CA GLN A 8 20.99 -10.64 -28.15
C GLN A 8 19.47 -10.84 -28.12
N VAL A 9 18.95 -11.57 -27.12
CA VAL A 9 17.51 -11.79 -26.95
C VAL A 9 16.79 -10.48 -26.60
N LEU A 10 17.35 -9.67 -25.70
CA LEU A 10 16.83 -8.35 -25.34
C LEU A 10 16.81 -7.40 -26.54
N ARG A 11 17.93 -7.30 -27.28
CA ARG A 11 18.02 -6.45 -28.48
C ARG A 11 17.00 -6.86 -29.53
N THR A 12 16.90 -8.16 -29.81
CA THR A 12 15.94 -8.70 -30.79
C THR A 12 14.49 -8.46 -30.37
N GLY A 13 14.20 -8.57 -29.06
CA GLY A 13 12.90 -8.26 -28.49
C GLY A 13 12.52 -6.79 -28.65
N LEU A 14 13.44 -5.89 -28.32
CA LEU A 14 13.24 -4.44 -28.43
C LEU A 14 13.10 -3.97 -29.89
N GLU A 15 13.90 -4.51 -30.81
CA GLU A 15 13.80 -4.19 -32.24
C GLU A 15 12.46 -4.61 -32.84
N ARG A 16 11.95 -5.78 -32.45
CA ARG A 16 10.62 -6.26 -32.85
C ARG A 16 9.50 -5.35 -32.34
N HIS A 17 9.55 -4.96 -31.06
CA HIS A 17 8.56 -4.03 -30.50
C HIS A 17 8.64 -2.62 -31.09
N ALA A 18 9.84 -2.14 -31.40
CA ALA A 18 10.03 -0.86 -32.09
C ALA A 18 9.47 -0.86 -33.51
N ALA A 19 9.53 -2.00 -34.22
CA ALA A 19 8.96 -2.16 -35.55
C ALA A 19 7.43 -2.27 -35.54
N GLU A 20 6.84 -2.82 -34.47
CA GLU A 20 5.39 -2.93 -34.28
C GLU A 20 4.76 -1.65 -33.71
N ALA A 21 5.56 -0.79 -33.08
CA ALA A 21 5.13 0.50 -32.59
C ALA A 21 4.89 1.46 -33.76
N ASP A 22 3.63 1.57 -34.18
CA ASP A 22 3.19 2.65 -35.07
C ASP A 22 3.30 3.99 -34.33
N VAL A 23 4.45 4.66 -34.54
CA VAL A 23 4.83 5.98 -34.03
C VAL A 23 4.25 7.13 -34.87
N THR A 24 3.51 6.83 -35.94
CA THR A 24 2.96 7.85 -36.84
C THR A 24 1.56 8.32 -36.46
N ALA A 25 0.88 7.59 -35.57
CA ALA A 25 -0.38 8.03 -35.00
C ALA A 25 -0.15 9.05 -33.87
N PRO A 26 -0.61 10.31 -33.98
CA PRO A 26 -0.57 11.24 -32.86
C PRO A 26 -1.33 10.62 -31.69
N VAL A 27 -0.71 10.57 -30.51
CA VAL A 27 -1.23 9.94 -29.27
C VAL A 27 -2.68 10.37 -28.96
N ALA A 28 -3.04 11.61 -29.31
CA ALA A 28 -4.37 12.16 -29.17
C ALA A 28 -5.46 11.49 -30.04
N ALA A 29 -5.11 10.82 -31.14
CA ALA A 29 -6.04 10.13 -32.02
C ALA A 29 -6.45 8.74 -31.48
N ARG A 30 -5.51 7.99 -30.87
CA ARG A 30 -5.79 6.67 -30.26
C ARG A 30 -6.74 6.77 -29.07
N VAL A 31 -6.58 7.81 -28.24
CA VAL A 31 -7.47 8.04 -27.08
C VAL A 31 -8.91 8.36 -27.54
N ARG A 32 -9.10 9.06 -28.67
CA ARG A 32 -10.44 9.39 -29.17
C ARG A 32 -11.17 8.20 -29.78
N THR A 33 -10.48 7.25 -30.39
CA THR A 33 -11.10 6.05 -30.97
C THR A 33 -11.58 5.07 -29.90
N GLU A 34 -10.83 4.92 -28.80
CA GLU A 34 -11.22 4.07 -27.66
C GLU A 34 -12.43 4.66 -26.91
N VAL A 35 -12.43 5.98 -26.68
CA VAL A 35 -13.53 6.70 -26.01
C VAL A 35 -14.80 6.74 -26.89
N GLY A 36 -14.66 6.84 -28.21
CA GLY A 36 -15.77 6.81 -29.15
C GLY A 36 -16.50 5.46 -29.22
N ARG A 37 -15.77 4.35 -29.02
CA ARG A 37 -16.34 3.00 -29.04
C ARG A 37 -17.16 2.68 -27.78
N ARG A 38 -16.74 3.17 -26.61
CA ARG A 38 -17.51 3.02 -25.34
C ARG A 38 -18.78 3.88 -25.28
N ARG A 39 -18.80 5.05 -25.93
CA ARG A 39 -19.99 5.92 -25.96
C ARG A 39 -21.11 5.46 -26.90
N ARG A 40 -20.87 4.54 -27.84
CA ARG A 40 -21.91 4.05 -28.76
C ARG A 40 -22.77 2.91 -28.20
N THR A 41 -22.32 2.21 -27.15
CA THR A 41 -23.07 1.11 -26.52
C THR A 41 -23.96 1.52 -25.35
N ARG A 42 -23.83 2.77 -24.88
CA ARG A 42 -24.72 3.36 -23.88
C ARG A 42 -25.07 4.75 -24.37
N TRP A 43 -26.20 4.92 -25.04
CA TRP A 43 -27.07 6.11 -25.04
C TRP A 43 -28.19 5.90 -26.06
N GLY A 44 -29.27 5.28 -25.58
CA GLY A 44 -30.59 5.49 -26.14
C GLY A 44 -31.16 6.79 -25.56
N SER A 45 -31.40 7.75 -26.45
CA SER A 45 -32.43 8.80 -26.35
C SER A 45 -32.29 9.90 -25.28
N VAL A 46 -31.68 11.04 -25.62
CA VAL A 46 -32.27 12.40 -25.44
C VAL A 46 -31.70 13.33 -26.51
N ALA A 47 -32.55 14.12 -27.15
CA ALA A 47 -32.25 15.02 -28.26
C ALA A 47 -32.07 16.50 -27.82
N ALA A 48 -31.40 17.26 -28.70
CA ALA A 48 -31.33 18.73 -28.82
C ALA A 48 -30.40 19.47 -27.84
N ALA A 49 -29.65 20.53 -28.19
CA ALA A 49 -29.43 21.28 -29.44
C ALA A 49 -28.02 21.89 -29.41
N ALA A 50 -27.49 22.22 -30.59
CA ALA A 50 -26.14 22.74 -30.81
C ALA A 50 -26.01 24.25 -30.55
N ALA A 51 -24.85 24.66 -30.02
CA ALA A 51 -24.25 25.97 -30.28
C ALA A 51 -22.72 25.83 -30.23
N VAL A 52 -22.08 25.91 -31.41
CA VAL A 52 -20.62 25.90 -31.57
C VAL A 52 -20.14 27.35 -31.67
N VAL A 53 -19.34 27.80 -30.70
CA VAL A 53 -18.52 29.01 -30.84
C VAL A 53 -17.07 28.56 -30.96
N LEU A 54 -16.53 28.67 -32.18
CA LEU A 54 -15.11 28.49 -32.47
C LEU A 54 -14.36 29.75 -32.03
N VAL A 55 -13.59 29.66 -30.93
CA VAL A 55 -12.53 30.63 -30.63
C VAL A 55 -11.19 29.96 -30.98
N ALA A 56 -10.64 30.37 -32.12
CA ALA A 56 -9.27 30.06 -32.49
C ALA A 56 -8.33 30.99 -31.71
N GLY A 57 -7.76 30.49 -30.61
CA GLY A 57 -6.68 31.14 -29.88
C GLY A 57 -5.38 30.37 -30.13
N GLY A 58 -4.56 30.87 -31.05
CA GLY A 58 -3.21 30.37 -31.27
C GLY A 58 -2.30 30.79 -30.12
N VAL A 59 -1.74 29.82 -29.40
CA VAL A 59 -0.65 30.06 -28.44
C VAL A 59 0.66 29.96 -29.20
N ALA A 60 1.26 31.11 -29.49
CA ALA A 60 2.65 31.20 -29.92
C ALA A 60 3.55 30.92 -28.71
N VAL A 61 4.25 29.78 -28.71
CA VAL A 61 5.32 29.50 -27.76
C VAL A 61 6.56 30.27 -28.24
N ALA A 62 6.79 31.44 -27.64
CA ALA A 62 8.03 32.17 -27.80
C ALA A 62 9.11 31.53 -26.92
N THR A 63 10.05 30.81 -27.52
CA THR A 63 11.29 30.38 -26.86
C THR A 63 12.24 31.56 -26.74
N GLN A 64 12.16 32.33 -25.66
CA GLN A 64 13.23 33.23 -25.25
C GLN A 64 14.26 32.46 -24.43
N GLY A 65 15.41 32.19 -25.05
CA GLY A 65 16.61 31.72 -24.37
C GLY A 65 17.21 32.84 -23.54
N GLY A 66 17.14 32.69 -22.21
CA GLY A 66 17.94 33.42 -21.24
C GLY A 66 18.93 32.47 -20.54
N PRO A 67 20.06 32.96 -20.01
CA PRO A 67 21.13 32.13 -19.47
C PRO A 67 20.64 31.33 -18.25
N ARG A 68 20.82 30.01 -18.29
CA ARG A 68 20.57 29.13 -17.14
C ARG A 68 21.66 29.37 -16.09
N ASP A 69 21.31 30.10 -15.04
CA ASP A 69 21.94 29.90 -13.73
C ASP A 69 21.53 28.50 -13.25
N SER A 70 22.50 27.59 -13.24
CA SER A 70 22.37 26.24 -12.70
C SER A 70 22.20 26.31 -11.19
N LYS A 71 20.97 26.54 -10.71
CA LYS A 71 20.56 26.07 -9.39
C LYS A 71 20.34 24.57 -9.48
N GLU A 72 21.30 23.85 -8.94
CA GLU A 72 21.21 22.42 -8.63
C GLU A 72 19.88 22.15 -7.90
N PRO A 73 19.07 21.16 -8.33
CA PRO A 73 17.89 20.75 -7.57
C PRO A 73 18.30 20.40 -6.14
N PRO A 74 17.50 20.72 -5.11
CA PRO A 74 17.80 20.24 -3.77
C PRO A 74 17.84 18.71 -3.82
N VAL A 75 19.00 18.15 -3.49
CA VAL A 75 19.14 16.72 -3.20
C VAL A 75 18.24 16.46 -2.00
N VAL A 76 17.14 15.74 -2.22
CA VAL A 76 16.34 15.17 -1.14
C VAL A 76 17.22 14.09 -0.52
N THR A 77 17.86 14.42 0.61
CA THR A 77 18.47 13.42 1.47
C THR A 77 17.34 12.63 2.09
N ASP A 78 17.26 11.33 1.79
CA ASP A 78 16.41 10.41 2.53
C ASP A 78 16.68 10.59 4.03
N PRO A 79 15.63 10.63 4.87
CA PRO A 79 15.82 10.69 6.31
C PRO A 79 16.69 9.49 6.74
N THR A 80 17.81 9.77 7.37
CA THR A 80 18.67 8.78 8.00
C THR A 80 17.86 7.99 9.04
N ALA A 81 17.96 6.66 8.99
CA ALA A 81 17.18 5.68 9.77
C ALA A 81 17.34 5.74 11.31
N ASP A 82 17.99 6.77 11.86
CA ASP A 82 18.42 6.81 13.26
C ASP A 82 17.36 7.36 14.25
N ASP A 83 16.21 7.87 13.79
CA ASP A 83 15.20 8.52 14.65
C ASP A 83 13.85 7.77 14.72
N ALA A 84 13.79 6.48 14.35
CA ALA A 84 12.59 5.67 14.59
C ALA A 84 12.43 5.41 16.10
N PRO A 85 11.25 5.67 16.72
CA PRO A 85 11.03 5.28 18.11
C PRO A 85 11.24 3.75 18.22
N PRO A 86 11.97 3.28 19.24
CA PRO A 86 12.19 1.86 19.43
C PRO A 86 10.84 1.15 19.57
N VAL A 87 10.68 0.02 18.88
CA VAL A 87 9.63 -0.93 19.22
C VAL A 87 10.02 -1.47 20.60
N ASP A 88 9.31 -1.03 21.64
CA ASP A 88 9.55 -1.49 23.00
C ASP A 88 9.13 -2.97 23.11
N GLY A 89 10.08 -3.88 22.91
CA GLY A 89 9.91 -5.32 23.09
C GLY A 89 10.46 -6.18 21.97
N ASP A 90 10.61 -7.46 22.25
CA ASP A 90 11.10 -8.46 21.29
C ASP A 90 10.03 -8.84 20.25
N ARG A 91 8.79 -8.35 20.41
CA ARG A 91 7.64 -8.65 19.53
C ARG A 91 6.85 -7.40 19.14
N ARG A 92 6.15 -7.49 18.01
CA ARG A 92 5.14 -6.53 17.57
C ARG A 92 3.88 -7.25 17.08
N THR A 93 2.74 -6.59 17.18
CA THR A 93 1.48 -7.12 16.65
C THR A 93 1.25 -6.63 15.22
N GLU A 94 0.94 -7.56 14.32
CA GLU A 94 0.56 -7.28 12.94
C GLU A 94 -0.93 -7.49 12.75
N TYR A 95 -1.57 -6.58 12.01
CA TYR A 95 -3.01 -6.59 11.78
C TYR A 95 -3.34 -6.80 10.30
N TRP A 96 -4.40 -7.57 10.03
CA TRP A 96 -4.93 -7.80 8.67
C TRP A 96 -6.39 -8.27 8.72
N GLN A 97 -7.30 -7.62 7.98
CA GLN A 97 -8.71 -8.00 7.76
C GLN A 97 -9.50 -8.52 8.98
N GLY A 98 -9.14 -8.13 10.21
CA GLY A 98 -9.83 -8.56 11.44
C GLY A 98 -9.05 -9.49 12.34
N ILE A 99 -7.82 -9.87 11.97
CA ILE A 99 -6.92 -10.62 12.84
C ILE A 99 -5.72 -9.79 13.31
N ALA A 100 -5.18 -10.19 14.44
CA ALA A 100 -3.93 -9.74 15.04
C ALA A 100 -3.01 -10.95 15.27
N VAL A 101 -1.72 -10.81 14.96
CA VAL A 101 -0.69 -11.85 15.14
C VAL A 101 0.57 -11.21 15.71
N ASP A 102 1.14 -11.79 16.77
CA ASP A 102 2.39 -11.30 17.36
C ASP A 102 3.59 -11.97 16.70
N ILE A 103 4.50 -11.16 16.17
CA ILE A 103 5.71 -11.60 15.46
C ILE A 103 6.96 -10.94 16.08
N PRO A 104 8.17 -11.46 15.82
CA PRO A 104 9.38 -10.79 16.28
C PRO A 104 9.50 -9.36 15.73
N ALA A 105 9.86 -8.42 16.60
CA ALA A 105 9.83 -6.99 16.27
C ALA A 105 10.81 -6.59 15.15
N ASP A 106 11.88 -7.36 14.95
CA ASP A 106 12.94 -7.11 13.97
C ASP A 106 12.65 -7.66 12.57
N TRP A 107 11.52 -8.35 12.39
CA TRP A 107 11.13 -8.92 11.10
C TRP A 107 10.79 -7.85 10.06
N GLY A 108 11.12 -8.11 8.81
CA GLY A 108 10.77 -7.22 7.70
C GLY A 108 9.33 -7.38 7.23
N TYR A 109 9.02 -6.75 6.09
CA TYR A 109 7.76 -6.87 5.38
C TYR A 109 8.02 -7.24 3.91
N GLY A 110 7.11 -8.05 3.35
CA GLY A 110 7.15 -8.56 1.98
C GLY A 110 5.76 -8.81 1.41
N GLY A 111 5.70 -9.40 0.22
CA GLY A 111 4.45 -9.82 -0.42
C GLY A 111 4.05 -11.23 -0.01
N ALA A 112 2.77 -11.60 -0.14
CA ALA A 112 2.30 -12.97 0.06
C ALA A 112 1.53 -13.44 -1.19
N PRO A 113 1.32 -14.76 -1.34
CA PRO A 113 0.48 -15.29 -2.40
C PRO A 113 -0.91 -14.66 -2.40
N ALA A 114 -1.35 -14.19 -3.56
CA ALA A 114 -2.65 -13.58 -3.80
C ALA A 114 -3.35 -14.26 -4.97
N GLU A 115 -4.68 -14.23 -4.97
CA GLU A 115 -5.46 -14.65 -6.14
C GLU A 115 -5.35 -13.61 -7.26
N SER A 116 -5.12 -14.08 -8.49
CA SER A 116 -5.14 -13.28 -9.70
C SER A 116 -5.93 -14.03 -10.77
N GLY A 117 -7.22 -13.73 -10.87
CA GLY A 117 -8.15 -14.47 -11.73
C GLY A 117 -8.35 -15.90 -11.22
N SER A 118 -7.83 -16.89 -11.95
CA SER A 118 -7.89 -18.30 -11.57
C SER A 118 -6.53 -18.87 -11.14
N GLU A 119 -5.49 -18.03 -11.10
CA GLU A 119 -4.14 -18.42 -10.68
C GLU A 119 -3.83 -17.79 -9.33
N VAL A 120 -3.05 -18.48 -8.50
CA VAL A 120 -2.39 -17.86 -7.35
C VAL A 120 -1.06 -17.29 -7.85
N VAL A 121 -0.71 -16.07 -7.44
CA VAL A 121 0.56 -15.45 -7.80
C VAL A 121 1.21 -14.87 -6.54
N ALA A 122 2.53 -14.98 -6.45
CA ALA A 122 3.29 -14.35 -5.38
C ALA A 122 4.27 -13.37 -6.00
N CYS A 123 4.03 -12.08 -5.80
CA CYS A 123 4.86 -11.01 -6.35
C CYS A 123 5.76 -10.48 -5.23
N PHE A 124 7.01 -10.96 -5.21
CA PHE A 124 8.05 -10.67 -4.22
C PHE A 124 7.71 -11.18 -2.81
N PRO A 125 7.81 -12.50 -2.62
CA PRO A 125 7.45 -13.20 -1.39
C PRO A 125 8.55 -13.11 -0.32
N GLU A 126 9.36 -12.06 -0.30
CA GLU A 126 10.49 -11.93 0.63
C GLU A 126 10.53 -10.52 1.22
N ALA A 127 11.32 -10.34 2.28
CA ALA A 127 11.45 -9.06 2.97
C ALA A 127 12.21 -8.02 2.12
N TYR A 128 11.53 -7.02 1.59
CA TYR A 128 12.15 -5.86 0.92
C TYR A 128 12.00 -4.55 1.69
N VAL A 129 11.21 -4.59 2.76
CA VAL A 129 11.04 -3.46 3.67
C VAL A 129 11.47 -3.90 5.06
N GLY A 130 12.36 -3.15 5.68
CA GLY A 130 12.84 -3.39 7.04
C GLY A 130 11.74 -3.16 8.10
N PRO A 131 11.96 -3.58 9.35
CA PRO A 131 11.02 -3.34 10.45
C PRO A 131 10.69 -1.84 10.67
N ASP A 132 11.63 -0.96 10.31
CA ASP A 132 11.54 0.50 10.37
C ASP A 132 10.85 1.14 9.16
N GLY A 133 10.54 0.35 8.12
CA GLY A 133 9.95 0.83 6.87
C GLY A 133 10.98 1.25 5.81
N SER A 134 12.28 1.05 6.06
CA SER A 134 13.34 1.33 5.08
C SER A 134 13.38 0.26 3.98
N HIS A 135 13.77 0.64 2.76
CA HIS A 135 13.96 -0.34 1.69
C HIS A 135 15.26 -1.14 1.92
N LEU A 136 15.17 -2.46 1.79
CA LEU A 136 16.31 -3.35 1.87
C LEU A 136 16.88 -3.56 0.46
N SER A 137 18.21 -3.38 0.33
CA SER A 137 18.89 -3.59 -0.95
C SER A 137 18.97 -5.07 -1.36
N ARG A 138 18.74 -5.98 -0.41
CA ARG A 138 18.61 -7.42 -0.60
C ARG A 138 17.61 -7.95 0.42
N PRO A 139 16.88 -9.03 0.10
CA PRO A 139 16.17 -9.83 1.09
C PRO A 139 17.09 -10.10 2.29
N GLY A 140 16.66 -9.67 3.48
CA GLY A 140 17.48 -9.76 4.68
C GLY A 140 17.62 -11.20 5.18
N GLU A 141 18.61 -11.46 6.04
CA GLU A 141 18.73 -12.74 6.78
C GLU A 141 17.72 -12.86 7.93
N ARG A 142 16.62 -12.09 7.90
CA ARG A 142 15.63 -12.01 8.95
C ARG A 142 14.31 -12.57 8.44
N GLY A 143 13.45 -12.97 9.37
CA GLY A 143 12.09 -13.31 9.02
C GLY A 143 11.28 -12.10 8.57
N TRP A 144 10.08 -12.34 8.04
CA TRP A 144 9.26 -11.28 7.47
C TRP A 144 7.76 -11.59 7.48
N VAL A 145 6.96 -10.54 7.36
CA VAL A 145 5.50 -10.61 7.29
C VAL A 145 4.99 -10.21 5.93
N GLY A 146 4.25 -11.11 5.32
CA GLY A 146 3.66 -10.99 4.00
C GLY A 146 2.18 -10.72 4.01
N ARG A 147 1.76 -9.97 2.99
CA ARG A 147 0.36 -9.66 2.70
C ARG A 147 0.08 -9.86 1.21
N PRO A 148 -1.13 -10.28 0.79
CA PRO A 148 -1.49 -10.47 -0.61
C PRO A 148 -1.61 -9.12 -1.34
N ILE A 149 -0.47 -8.48 -1.54
CA ILE A 149 -0.29 -7.16 -2.16
C ILE A 149 0.74 -7.33 -3.24
N THR A 150 0.35 -6.98 -4.47
CA THR A 150 1.25 -6.95 -5.60
C THR A 150 2.21 -5.77 -5.43
N MET A 151 3.42 -6.03 -4.93
CA MET A 151 4.43 -4.98 -4.72
C MET A 151 5.17 -4.57 -6.02
N THR A 152 4.93 -5.29 -7.11
CA THR A 152 5.75 -5.33 -8.32
C THR A 152 5.02 -6.11 -9.43
N ASP A 153 5.37 -5.85 -10.68
CA ASP A 153 4.89 -6.57 -11.86
C ASP A 153 5.61 -7.91 -12.09
N VAL A 154 6.73 -8.18 -11.42
CA VAL A 154 7.46 -9.44 -11.54
C VAL A 154 7.00 -10.42 -10.47
N CYS A 155 6.19 -11.40 -10.88
CA CYS A 155 5.66 -12.41 -9.98
C CYS A 155 6.34 -13.76 -10.19
N ALA A 156 6.68 -14.42 -9.10
CA ALA A 156 7.01 -15.84 -9.13
C ALA A 156 5.70 -16.64 -9.08
N ARG A 157 5.66 -17.76 -9.82
CA ARG A 157 4.76 -18.84 -9.45
C ARG A 157 5.33 -19.43 -8.16
N TYR A 158 4.48 -19.77 -7.19
CA TYR A 158 4.90 -20.24 -5.88
C TYR A 158 4.77 -21.77 -5.80
N PRO A 159 5.50 -22.47 -4.91
CA PRO A 159 5.80 -23.90 -5.01
C PRO A 159 4.64 -24.90 -5.10
N TRP A 160 3.44 -24.56 -4.60
CA TRP A 160 2.27 -25.44 -4.69
C TRP A 160 1.48 -25.27 -5.99
N ILE A 161 1.90 -24.36 -6.87
CA ILE A 161 1.36 -24.21 -8.21
C ILE A 161 2.05 -25.24 -9.10
N GLU A 162 1.23 -26.06 -9.77
CA GLU A 162 1.70 -27.07 -10.71
C GLU A 162 2.72 -26.47 -11.71
N ASN A 163 3.95 -27.00 -11.71
CA ASN A 163 5.10 -26.56 -12.52
C ASN A 163 5.85 -25.28 -12.07
N SER A 164 5.64 -24.80 -10.85
CA SER A 164 6.57 -23.84 -10.26
C SER A 164 7.83 -24.55 -9.72
N PRO A 165 9.06 -24.05 -9.96
CA PRO A 165 10.19 -24.48 -9.14
C PRO A 165 9.83 -24.22 -7.67
N GLN A 166 9.87 -25.28 -6.86
CA GLN A 166 9.68 -25.16 -5.43
C GLN A 166 10.91 -24.45 -4.86
N GLU A 167 10.83 -23.14 -4.73
CA GLU A 167 11.81 -22.39 -3.95
C GLU A 167 11.60 -22.74 -2.48
N GLU A 168 12.60 -23.40 -1.92
CA GLU A 168 12.62 -23.71 -0.49
C GLU A 168 12.85 -22.40 0.27
N PRO A 169 12.06 -22.12 1.31
CA PRO A 169 12.21 -20.88 2.06
C PRO A 169 13.57 -20.84 2.73
N THR A 170 14.25 -19.69 2.61
CA THR A 170 15.57 -19.49 3.20
C THR A 170 15.52 -18.74 4.54
N GLN A 171 14.35 -18.19 4.89
CA GLN A 171 14.08 -17.43 6.11
C GLN A 171 12.67 -17.75 6.63
N PRO A 172 12.42 -17.62 7.95
CA PRO A 172 11.09 -17.79 8.50
C PRO A 172 10.15 -16.69 8.03
N TYR A 173 8.87 -17.00 7.87
CA TYR A 173 7.89 -16.03 7.41
C TYR A 173 6.51 -16.24 8.00
N VAL A 174 5.73 -15.18 7.97
CA VAL A 174 4.30 -15.16 8.28
C VAL A 174 3.56 -14.55 7.10
N TRP A 175 2.49 -15.18 6.62
CA TRP A 175 1.56 -14.53 5.71
C TRP A 175 0.21 -14.31 6.37
N LEU A 176 -0.33 -13.12 6.17
CA LEU A 176 -1.65 -12.73 6.65
C LEU A 176 -2.59 -12.61 5.45
N GLY A 177 -3.59 -13.48 5.38
CA GLY A 177 -4.59 -13.49 4.31
C GLY A 177 -4.09 -14.03 2.97
N ALA A 178 -3.01 -14.81 2.95
CA ALA A 178 -2.53 -15.43 1.71
C ALA A 178 -3.55 -16.42 1.14
N ALA A 179 -3.58 -16.56 -0.19
CA ALA A 179 -4.39 -17.54 -0.90
C ALA A 179 -3.78 -18.96 -0.75
N VAL A 180 -3.78 -19.47 0.48
CA VAL A 180 -3.20 -20.75 0.89
C VAL A 180 -4.21 -21.47 1.76
N GLU A 181 -4.53 -22.71 1.39
CA GLU A 181 -5.44 -23.55 2.15
C GLU A 181 -4.84 -23.96 3.51
N PRO A 182 -5.65 -24.06 4.58
CA PRO A 182 -5.21 -24.60 5.85
C PRO A 182 -4.58 -25.99 5.73
N GLY A 183 -3.45 -26.20 6.42
CA GLY A 183 -2.69 -27.44 6.33
C GLY A 183 -1.21 -27.28 6.67
N VAL A 184 -0.47 -28.38 6.54
CA VAL A 184 0.96 -28.45 6.84
C VAL A 184 1.71 -28.90 5.59
N VAL A 185 2.80 -28.21 5.28
CA VAL A 185 3.73 -28.52 4.19
C VAL A 185 5.14 -28.60 4.75
N GLU A 186 5.81 -29.73 4.53
CA GLU A 186 7.20 -29.94 4.90
C GLU A 186 8.11 -29.72 3.69
N TYR A 187 9.21 -28.99 3.89
CA TYR A 187 10.22 -28.73 2.87
C TYR A 187 11.46 -29.61 3.09
N ALA A 188 12.23 -29.90 2.03
CA ALA A 188 13.38 -30.78 2.15
C ALA A 188 14.54 -30.13 2.93
N ASN A 189 14.57 -28.80 3.02
CA ASN A 189 15.50 -28.05 3.87
C ASN A 189 15.14 -28.00 5.36
N GLY A 190 14.08 -28.71 5.79
CA GLY A 190 13.67 -28.81 7.19
C GLY A 190 12.68 -27.74 7.65
N TYR A 191 12.32 -26.77 6.80
CA TYR A 191 11.23 -25.86 7.09
C TYR A 191 9.89 -26.60 7.12
N VAL A 192 8.99 -26.13 7.97
CA VAL A 192 7.59 -26.54 8.00
C VAL A 192 6.73 -25.29 7.88
N GLN A 193 5.92 -25.24 6.81
CA GLN A 193 4.84 -24.26 6.65
C GLN A 193 3.57 -24.85 7.23
N GLU A 194 2.91 -24.09 8.09
CA GLU A 194 1.62 -24.43 8.69
C GLU A 194 0.66 -23.27 8.47
N THR A 195 -0.54 -23.58 7.99
CA THR A 195 -1.60 -22.60 7.75
C THR A 195 -2.82 -22.96 8.58
N VAL A 196 -3.31 -21.99 9.33
CA VAL A 196 -4.55 -22.08 10.12
C VAL A 196 -5.50 -20.98 9.68
N GLU A 197 -6.79 -21.12 9.99
CA GLU A 197 -7.78 -20.08 9.77
C GLU A 197 -8.18 -19.44 11.11
N VAL A 198 -8.14 -18.11 11.18
CA VAL A 198 -8.57 -17.32 12.34
C VAL A 198 -9.58 -16.29 11.86
N ASP A 199 -10.81 -16.36 12.38
CA ASP A 199 -11.93 -15.49 11.96
C ASP A 199 -12.13 -15.41 10.43
N GLY A 200 -11.97 -16.55 9.73
CA GLY A 200 -12.10 -16.61 8.27
C GLY A 200 -10.89 -16.07 7.49
N VAL A 201 -9.80 -15.69 8.17
CA VAL A 201 -8.55 -15.22 7.56
C VAL A 201 -7.46 -16.28 7.71
N PRO A 202 -6.81 -16.71 6.62
CA PRO A 202 -5.69 -17.63 6.70
C PRO A 202 -4.44 -16.95 7.28
N VAL A 203 -3.81 -17.63 8.24
CA VAL A 203 -2.51 -17.28 8.82
C VAL A 203 -1.55 -18.42 8.52
N THR A 204 -0.54 -18.13 7.70
CA THR A 204 0.50 -19.10 7.34
C THR A 204 1.79 -18.73 8.05
N VAL A 205 2.45 -19.69 8.68
CA VAL A 205 3.78 -19.53 9.27
C VAL A 205 4.69 -20.62 8.75
N ALA A 206 5.86 -20.26 8.24
CA ALA A 206 6.91 -21.22 7.94
C ALA A 206 8.18 -20.94 8.72
N SER A 207 8.74 -21.99 9.31
CA SER A 207 9.94 -21.95 10.13
C SER A 207 10.53 -23.36 10.23
N ASP A 208 11.86 -23.46 10.33
CA ASP A 208 12.57 -24.67 10.75
C ASP A 208 12.58 -24.83 12.28
N ASP A 209 12.27 -23.77 13.02
CA ASP A 209 12.00 -23.78 14.45
C ASP A 209 10.50 -24.02 14.72
N ALA A 210 10.16 -25.17 15.28
CA ALA A 210 8.80 -25.54 15.66
C ALA A 210 8.24 -24.70 16.82
N GLY A 211 9.08 -24.29 17.78
CA GLY A 211 8.64 -23.46 18.90
C GLY A 211 8.25 -22.06 18.43
N LEU A 212 9.03 -21.48 17.52
CA LEU A 212 8.69 -20.19 16.90
C LEU A 212 7.36 -20.26 16.13
N ARG A 213 7.15 -21.35 15.38
CA ARG A 213 5.90 -21.55 14.61
C ARG A 213 4.69 -21.68 15.52
N GLU A 214 4.77 -22.52 16.55
CA GLU A 214 3.72 -22.71 17.55
C GLU A 214 3.41 -21.40 18.30
N GLU A 215 4.44 -20.63 18.67
CA GLU A 215 4.27 -19.35 19.34
C GLU A 215 3.53 -18.33 18.47
N ILE A 216 3.95 -18.15 17.21
CA ILE A 216 3.32 -17.18 16.31
C ILE A 216 1.88 -17.60 16.01
N LEU A 217 1.63 -18.85 15.65
CA LEU A 217 0.27 -19.34 15.37
C LEU A 217 -0.62 -19.26 16.62
N GLY A 218 -0.07 -19.55 17.80
CA GLY A 218 -0.79 -19.45 19.07
C GLY A 218 -1.15 -18.01 19.48
N SER A 219 -0.46 -17.01 18.92
CA SER A 219 -0.76 -15.58 19.15
C SER A 219 -1.88 -15.03 18.26
N ALA A 220 -2.23 -15.77 17.19
CA ALA A 220 -3.20 -15.33 16.20
C ALA A 220 -4.61 -15.28 16.80
N ARG A 221 -5.23 -14.09 16.74
CA ARG A 221 -6.50 -13.78 17.40
C ARG A 221 -7.33 -12.77 16.59
N PRO A 222 -8.64 -12.64 16.85
CA PRO A 222 -9.42 -11.50 16.36
C PRO A 222 -8.82 -10.16 16.84
N SER A 223 -8.85 -9.13 16.00
CA SER A 223 -8.24 -7.81 16.26
C SER A 223 -9.16 -6.90 17.08
N GLU A 224 -9.54 -7.33 18.28
CA GLU A 224 -10.42 -6.56 19.19
C GLU A 224 -9.65 -5.50 20.00
N ASP A 225 -8.32 -5.52 19.97
CA ASP A 225 -7.38 -4.68 20.71
C ASP A 225 -6.96 -3.39 19.97
N THR A 226 -7.59 -3.08 18.83
CA THR A 226 -7.31 -1.88 18.03
C THR A 226 -8.54 -1.00 17.82
N LEU A 227 -8.33 0.30 17.57
CA LEU A 227 -9.38 1.23 17.13
C LEU A 227 -9.64 1.14 15.62
N CYS A 228 -8.94 0.27 14.91
CA CYS A 228 -9.10 0.07 13.48
C CYS A 228 -10.19 -0.98 13.19
N GLU A 229 -11.28 -0.55 12.58
CA GLU A 229 -12.36 -1.45 12.12
C GLU A 229 -11.79 -2.46 11.12
N PRO A 230 -12.08 -3.77 11.24
CA PRO A 230 -11.62 -4.80 10.30
C PRO A 230 -12.03 -4.54 8.84
N SER A 231 -13.22 -3.97 8.65
CA SER A 231 -13.75 -3.67 7.34
C SER A 231 -14.70 -2.48 7.33
N LEU A 232 -14.48 -1.54 6.41
CA LEU A 232 -15.35 -0.39 6.17
C LEU A 232 -16.17 -0.59 4.91
N ARG A 233 -17.46 -0.25 4.98
CA ARG A 233 -18.35 -0.35 3.82
C ARG A 233 -18.19 0.81 2.84
N TRP A 234 -17.70 1.95 3.31
CA TRP A 234 -17.53 3.17 2.52
C TRP A 234 -16.30 3.93 2.99
N PHE A 235 -15.80 4.81 2.12
CA PHE A 235 -14.78 5.77 2.47
C PHE A 235 -15.23 6.62 3.67
N PRO A 236 -14.49 6.63 4.79
CA PRO A 236 -14.92 7.30 6.01
C PRO A 236 -14.90 8.81 5.82
N ARG A 237 -15.77 9.51 6.56
CA ARG A 237 -15.72 10.97 6.63
C ARG A 237 -14.75 11.38 7.73
N ALA A 238 -13.84 12.28 7.39
CA ALA A 238 -13.04 12.97 8.39
C ALA A 238 -13.92 13.87 9.27
N GLY A 239 -13.52 14.05 10.52
CA GLY A 239 -14.27 14.85 11.47
C GLY A 239 -13.88 14.59 12.91
N THR A 240 -14.63 15.19 13.81
CA THR A 240 -14.52 14.95 15.25
C THR A 240 -15.79 14.30 15.77
N SER A 241 -15.63 13.35 16.68
CA SER A 241 -16.73 12.71 17.40
C SER A 241 -16.43 12.70 18.88
N VAL A 242 -17.47 12.80 19.70
CA VAL A 242 -17.35 12.56 21.15
C VAL A 242 -17.55 11.06 21.33
N ILE A 243 -16.54 10.36 21.88
CA ILE A 243 -16.73 8.97 22.29
C ILE A 243 -17.06 8.97 23.78
N ASP A 244 -18.23 8.44 24.09
CA ASP A 244 -18.66 8.16 25.44
C ASP A 244 -17.98 6.85 25.89
N VAL A 245 -16.71 6.94 26.28
CA VAL A 245 -16.00 5.81 26.90
C VAL A 245 -16.20 5.90 28.41
N GLU A 246 -16.74 4.85 29.01
CA GLU A 246 -16.92 4.75 30.47
C GLU A 246 -15.59 4.64 31.25
N ASP A 247 -14.44 4.68 30.58
CA ASP A 247 -13.12 4.56 31.18
C ASP A 247 -12.56 5.94 31.59
N PRO A 248 -12.35 6.20 32.89
CA PRO A 248 -11.98 7.53 33.41
C PRO A 248 -10.48 7.88 33.27
N SER A 249 -9.66 7.11 32.55
CA SER A 249 -8.26 7.50 32.29
C SER A 249 -8.12 8.22 30.94
N PRO A 250 -7.87 9.55 30.92
CA PRO A 250 -7.78 10.36 29.71
C PRO A 250 -6.39 10.24 29.07
N GLU A 251 -5.90 9.02 28.85
CA GLU A 251 -4.62 8.85 28.17
C GLU A 251 -4.81 9.17 26.68
N PRO A 252 -3.99 10.08 26.12
CA PRO A 252 -3.99 10.32 24.69
C PRO A 252 -3.63 9.05 23.93
N TYR A 253 -4.29 8.82 22.81
CA TYR A 253 -3.95 7.74 21.89
C TYR A 253 -3.89 8.24 20.45
N ALA A 254 -3.16 7.50 19.64
CA ALA A 254 -3.22 7.63 18.20
C ALA A 254 -3.05 6.27 17.52
N TRP A 255 -3.84 6.04 16.48
CA TRP A 255 -3.84 4.82 15.67
C TRP A 255 -3.82 5.16 14.20
N VAL A 256 -2.98 4.46 13.46
CA VAL A 256 -2.94 4.45 12.01
C VAL A 256 -3.66 3.21 11.52
N CYS A 257 -4.65 3.38 10.63
CA CYS A 257 -5.41 2.29 10.03
C CYS A 257 -5.33 2.43 8.50
N ALA A 258 -4.65 1.52 7.83
CA ALA A 258 -4.55 1.50 6.37
C ALA A 258 -5.57 0.53 5.78
N TYR A 259 -6.32 0.99 4.78
CA TYR A 259 -7.42 0.26 4.17
C TYR A 259 -7.21 0.11 2.67
N ARG A 260 -7.62 -1.05 2.14
CA ARG A 260 -7.61 -1.35 0.70
C ARG A 260 -8.97 -1.88 0.28
N ARG A 261 -9.37 -1.54 -0.94
CA ARG A 261 -10.62 -2.03 -1.52
C ARG A 261 -10.51 -3.52 -1.81
N THR A 262 -11.49 -4.27 -1.35
CA THR A 262 -11.66 -5.71 -1.59
C THR A 262 -12.54 -5.95 -2.81
N ASP A 263 -12.54 -7.18 -3.34
CA ASP A 263 -13.30 -7.54 -4.55
C ASP A 263 -14.82 -7.40 -4.39
N ASP A 264 -15.33 -7.51 -3.15
CA ASP A 264 -16.74 -7.26 -2.81
C ASP A 264 -17.09 -5.75 -2.75
N GLY A 265 -16.11 -4.88 -2.99
CA GLY A 265 -16.25 -3.43 -3.01
C GLY A 265 -16.20 -2.75 -1.63
N ARG A 266 -15.96 -3.50 -0.54
CA ARG A 266 -15.68 -2.95 0.78
C ARG A 266 -14.21 -2.51 0.87
N PHE A 267 -13.81 -2.02 2.03
CA PHE A 267 -12.43 -1.70 2.36
C PHE A 267 -11.97 -2.59 3.53
N GLY A 268 -11.04 -3.50 3.28
CA GLY A 268 -10.44 -4.35 4.31
C GLY A 268 -9.23 -3.68 4.96
N LEU A 269 -9.10 -3.84 6.28
CA LEU A 269 -7.93 -3.40 7.02
C LEU A 269 -6.69 -4.15 6.50
N SER A 270 -5.67 -3.42 6.08
CA SER A 270 -4.42 -4.00 5.54
C SER A 270 -3.23 -3.78 6.46
N TYR A 271 -3.29 -2.76 7.31
CA TYR A 271 -2.27 -2.49 8.33
C TYR A 271 -2.88 -1.65 9.45
N ALA A 272 -2.45 -1.90 10.68
CA ALA A 272 -2.73 -1.04 11.81
C ALA A 272 -1.50 -0.92 12.71
N ALA A 273 -1.32 0.24 13.31
CA ALA A 273 -0.32 0.45 14.34
C ALA A 273 -0.76 1.57 15.28
N GLN A 274 -0.43 1.39 16.57
CA GLN A 274 -0.45 2.49 17.51
C GLN A 274 0.75 3.38 17.22
N VAL A 275 0.55 4.69 17.25
CA VAL A 275 1.61 5.68 17.06
C VAL A 275 1.65 6.62 18.24
N ASP A 276 2.79 7.28 18.44
CA ASP A 276 2.94 8.27 19.49
C ASP A 276 1.90 9.41 19.29
N PRO A 277 1.07 9.72 20.30
CA PRO A 277 0.04 10.75 20.18
C PRO A 277 0.57 12.14 19.81
N SER A 278 1.76 12.50 20.29
CA SER A 278 2.39 13.78 19.97
C SER A 278 2.92 13.83 18.53
N ALA A 279 3.40 12.70 18.01
CA ALA A 279 3.77 12.57 16.59
C ALA A 279 2.55 12.69 15.67
N ALA A 280 1.42 12.08 16.05
CA ALA A 280 0.15 12.21 15.33
C ALA A 280 -0.38 13.66 15.36
N GLU A 281 -0.32 14.31 16.52
CA GLU A 281 -0.72 15.71 16.65
C GLU A 281 0.14 16.63 15.77
N ALA A 282 1.46 16.49 15.81
CA ALA A 282 2.38 17.26 14.97
C ALA A 282 2.12 17.05 13.47
N ALA A 283 1.83 15.81 13.05
CA ALA A 283 1.46 15.51 11.67
C ALA A 283 0.18 16.23 11.25
N ILE A 284 -0.84 16.25 12.12
CA ILE A 284 -2.11 16.91 11.82
C ILE A 284 -1.96 18.43 11.78
N GLU A 285 -1.15 19.02 12.68
CA GLU A 285 -0.81 20.45 12.63
C GLU A 285 -0.11 20.83 11.31
N ALA A 286 0.89 20.04 10.90
CA ALA A 286 1.56 20.23 9.62
C ALA A 286 0.58 20.16 8.45
N GLN A 287 -0.36 19.23 8.52
CA GLN A 287 -1.38 19.04 7.49
C GLN A 287 -2.42 20.17 7.45
N GLN A 288 -2.76 20.76 8.60
CA GLN A 288 -3.61 21.95 8.68
C GLN A 288 -2.96 23.18 8.04
N ALA A 289 -1.64 23.32 8.19
CA ALA A 289 -0.85 24.39 7.60
C ALA A 289 -0.62 24.21 6.09
N ALA A 290 -0.89 23.03 5.54
CA ALA A 290 -0.73 22.75 4.11
C ALA A 290 -1.71 23.57 3.23
N PRO A 291 -1.39 23.76 1.94
CA PRO A 291 -2.31 24.35 0.98
C PRO A 291 -3.64 23.60 0.90
N ASP A 292 -4.73 24.33 0.62
CA ASP A 292 -6.02 23.71 0.33
C ASP A 292 -5.93 22.90 -0.97
N GLN A 293 -6.44 21.67 -0.93
CA GLN A 293 -6.56 20.83 -2.11
C GLN A 293 -7.85 21.18 -2.86
N ARG A 294 -7.70 21.63 -4.11
CA ARG A 294 -8.84 22.01 -4.98
C ARG A 294 -9.15 20.99 -6.06
N VAL A 295 -8.30 19.98 -6.22
CA VAL A 295 -8.49 18.95 -7.24
C VAL A 295 -9.43 17.89 -6.68
N ASP A 296 -10.59 17.73 -7.34
CA ASP A 296 -11.42 16.54 -7.16
C ASP A 296 -10.67 15.36 -7.77
N CYS A 297 -10.41 14.36 -6.94
CA CYS A 297 -9.89 13.10 -7.42
C CYS A 297 -11.04 12.40 -8.17
N ASP A 298 -11.00 12.44 -9.50
CA ASP A 298 -12.04 11.88 -10.38
C ASP A 298 -12.13 10.33 -10.36
N TYR A 299 -11.52 9.67 -9.37
CA TYR A 299 -11.48 8.22 -9.24
C TYR A 299 -12.02 7.76 -7.88
N GLU A 300 -12.60 6.57 -7.85
CA GLU A 300 -13.03 5.95 -6.58
C GLU A 300 -11.78 5.52 -5.79
N PRO A 301 -11.65 5.91 -4.52
CA PRO A 301 -10.49 5.55 -3.72
C PRO A 301 -10.41 4.02 -3.62
N VAL A 302 -9.24 3.47 -3.94
CA VAL A 302 -8.95 2.04 -3.79
C VAL A 302 -8.09 1.76 -2.56
N GLU A 303 -7.43 2.78 -2.02
CA GLU A 303 -6.62 2.71 -0.81
C GLU A 303 -6.70 4.05 -0.05
N PHE A 304 -6.65 4.00 1.28
CA PHE A 304 -6.54 5.20 2.12
C PHE A 304 -6.00 4.85 3.50
N VAL A 305 -5.57 5.88 4.24
CA VAL A 305 -5.17 5.76 5.65
C VAL A 305 -6.11 6.59 6.50
N VAL A 306 -6.49 6.07 7.66
CA VAL A 306 -7.17 6.80 8.71
C VAL A 306 -6.21 6.97 9.87
N LEU A 307 -5.95 8.21 10.26
CA LEU A 307 -5.31 8.54 11.53
C LEU A 307 -6.41 8.90 12.52
N LYS A 308 -6.58 8.07 13.53
CA LYS A 308 -7.49 8.31 14.65
C LYS A 308 -6.67 8.76 15.84
N ASP A 309 -6.95 9.93 16.37
CA ASP A 309 -6.29 10.43 17.58
C ASP A 309 -7.32 11.04 18.53
N GLY A 310 -7.05 10.99 19.84
CA GLY A 310 -8.01 11.46 20.82
C GLY A 310 -7.56 11.26 22.24
N VAL A 311 -8.49 11.54 23.13
CA VAL A 311 -8.38 11.29 24.57
C VAL A 311 -9.61 10.51 24.98
N SER A 312 -9.42 9.34 25.57
CA SER A 312 -10.51 8.46 26.01
C SER A 312 -11.53 9.23 26.87
N GLY A 313 -12.82 9.06 26.55
CA GLY A 313 -13.92 9.73 27.24
C GLY A 313 -14.10 11.22 26.88
N SER A 314 -13.42 11.73 25.85
CA SER A 314 -13.52 13.11 25.41
C SER A 314 -13.84 13.20 23.91
N THR A 315 -12.88 13.63 23.10
CA THR A 315 -13.06 13.88 21.67
C THR A 315 -12.04 13.08 20.89
N ASP A 316 -12.55 12.42 19.87
CA ASP A 316 -11.79 11.73 18.85
C ASP A 316 -11.79 12.56 17.59
N ARG A 317 -10.64 12.58 16.93
CA ARG A 317 -10.46 13.14 15.61
C ARG A 317 -10.10 12.02 14.65
N VAL A 318 -10.77 12.06 13.50
CA VAL A 318 -10.56 11.17 12.38
C VAL A 318 -10.03 12.00 11.22
N THR A 319 -8.78 11.76 10.86
CA THR A 319 -8.14 12.33 9.68
C THR A 319 -8.00 11.25 8.62
N VAL A 320 -8.37 11.55 7.37
CA VAL A 320 -8.34 10.55 6.28
C VAL A 320 -7.38 11.00 5.18
N TYR A 321 -6.35 10.20 4.93
CA TYR A 321 -5.35 10.39 3.89
C TYR A 321 -5.70 9.53 2.68
N GLU A 322 -6.08 10.18 1.59
CA GLU A 322 -6.39 9.56 0.31
C GLU A 322 -5.12 9.56 -0.57
N THR A 323 -4.61 8.36 -0.85
CA THR A 323 -3.24 8.17 -1.35
C THR A 323 -3.14 8.05 -2.87
N GLY A 324 -4.24 7.77 -3.58
CA GLY A 324 -4.21 7.58 -5.03
C GLY A 324 -4.19 8.86 -5.86
N CYS A 325 -4.33 10.03 -5.23
CA CYS A 325 -4.33 11.32 -5.92
C CYS A 325 -2.89 11.71 -6.24
N ALA A 326 -2.65 12.35 -7.39
CA ALA A 326 -1.29 12.67 -7.85
C ALA A 326 -0.43 13.45 -6.82
N ASP A 327 -1.07 14.28 -5.99
CA ASP A 327 -0.44 15.04 -4.91
C ASP A 327 -0.89 14.61 -3.51
N GLY A 328 -1.69 13.53 -3.41
CA GLY A 328 -2.39 13.11 -2.21
C GLY A 328 -3.44 14.12 -1.71
N THR A 329 -4.50 13.63 -1.09
CA THR A 329 -5.53 14.50 -0.46
C THR A 329 -5.69 14.10 0.99
N VAL A 330 -5.73 15.07 1.90
CA VAL A 330 -6.03 14.81 3.31
C VAL A 330 -7.29 15.53 3.72
N HIS A 331 -8.23 14.76 4.25
CA HIS A 331 -9.50 15.25 4.76
C HIS A 331 -9.38 15.43 6.28
N LEU A 332 -9.55 16.67 6.76
CA LEU A 332 -9.39 17.04 8.17
C LEU A 332 -10.73 17.22 8.93
N GLY A 333 -11.84 17.05 8.22
CA GLY A 333 -13.19 17.31 8.72
C GLY A 333 -13.71 18.69 8.33
N GLY A 334 -14.99 18.96 8.61
CA GLY A 334 -15.64 20.23 8.28
C GLY A 334 -15.70 20.56 6.78
N GLY A 335 -15.48 19.58 5.90
CA GLY A 335 -15.39 19.79 4.44
C GLY A 335 -14.07 20.37 3.96
N VAL A 336 -13.04 20.42 4.82
CA VAL A 336 -11.70 20.91 4.46
C VAL A 336 -10.85 19.76 3.95
N SER A 337 -10.33 19.93 2.74
CA SER A 337 -9.34 19.04 2.12
C SER A 337 -8.04 19.80 1.88
N LYS A 338 -6.92 19.17 2.20
CA LYS A 338 -5.57 19.72 2.13
C LYS A 338 -4.68 18.88 1.25
N GLN A 339 -3.68 19.50 0.63
CA GLN A 339 -2.65 18.78 -0.12
C GLN A 339 -1.83 17.96 0.88
N MET A 340 -1.58 16.68 0.58
CA MET A 340 -0.75 15.85 1.45
C MET A 340 0.70 16.39 1.47
N VAL A 341 1.28 16.54 2.67
CA VAL A 341 2.66 17.03 2.84
C VAL A 341 3.48 16.05 3.66
N ALA A 342 4.78 15.93 3.36
CA ALA A 342 5.68 14.99 4.02
C ALA A 342 5.66 15.12 5.56
N ALA A 343 5.71 16.36 6.08
CA ALA A 343 5.62 16.61 7.52
C ALA A 343 4.29 16.14 8.16
N GLY A 344 3.23 16.00 7.37
CA GLY A 344 1.94 15.46 7.79
C GLY A 344 1.81 13.94 7.63
N VAL A 345 2.84 13.26 7.10
CA VAL A 345 2.84 11.82 6.79
C VAL A 345 3.96 11.09 7.52
N ASP A 346 5.20 11.58 7.40
CA ASP A 346 6.42 10.95 7.93
C ASP A 346 6.40 10.59 9.44
N PRO A 347 5.71 11.35 10.33
CA PRO A 347 5.67 11.00 11.75
C PRO A 347 4.98 9.66 12.05
N TRP A 348 3.98 9.29 11.24
CA TRP A 348 3.17 8.08 11.44
C TRP A 348 3.33 7.05 10.33
N ALA A 349 3.86 7.42 9.17
CA ALA A 349 4.05 6.54 8.02
C ALA A 349 5.35 5.72 8.07
N ARG A 350 5.71 5.25 9.27
CA ARG A 350 6.90 4.45 9.55
C ARG A 350 6.54 2.96 9.54
N SER A 351 7.54 2.08 9.47
CA SER A 351 7.33 0.63 9.54
C SER A 351 6.50 0.06 8.37
N GLY A 352 5.59 -0.87 8.66
CA GLY A 352 4.95 -1.73 7.65
C GLY A 352 3.98 -1.08 6.70
N ILE A 353 3.56 0.16 6.96
CA ILE A 353 2.55 0.80 6.11
C ILE A 353 3.00 0.94 4.65
N ARG A 354 4.31 1.16 4.42
CA ARG A 354 4.90 1.26 3.08
C ARG A 354 4.89 -0.06 2.34
N ALA A 355 4.84 -1.19 3.05
CA ALA A 355 4.65 -2.51 2.46
C ALA A 355 3.18 -2.92 2.37
N ALA A 356 2.27 -2.15 2.99
CA ALA A 356 0.85 -2.49 3.09
C ALA A 356 -0.04 -1.75 2.09
N LEU A 357 0.45 -0.71 1.40
CA LEU A 357 -0.34 0.10 0.48
C LEU A 357 0.41 0.33 -0.84
N SER A 358 -0.25 0.01 -1.96
CA SER A 358 0.31 0.10 -3.31
C SER A 358 0.83 1.51 -3.64
N TYR A 359 0.13 2.57 -3.23
CA TYR A 359 0.56 3.95 -3.50
C TYR A 359 1.74 4.43 -2.64
N PHE A 360 2.01 3.79 -1.51
CA PHE A 360 3.20 4.08 -0.70
C PHE A 360 4.45 3.29 -1.14
N ILE A 361 4.26 2.23 -1.92
CA ILE A 361 5.36 1.41 -2.46
C ILE A 361 6.20 2.19 -3.49
N GLY A 362 5.65 3.28 -4.06
CA GLY A 362 6.29 4.08 -5.11
C GLY A 362 6.49 3.28 -6.41
N PRO A 363 6.82 3.94 -7.54
CA PRO A 363 7.40 3.22 -8.66
C PRO A 363 8.75 2.68 -8.19
N GLN A 364 8.80 1.39 -7.84
CA GLN A 364 10.07 0.70 -7.64
C GLN A 364 10.86 0.86 -8.94
N GLY A 365 11.98 1.60 -8.85
CA GLY A 365 12.74 2.08 -10.01
C GLY A 365 13.39 0.99 -10.85
#